data_AF-A0A1F7IQ82-F1
#
_entry.id   AF-A0A1F7IQ82-F1
#
_cell.length_a   1.000
_cell.length_b   1.000
_cell.length_c   1.000
_cell.angle_alpha   90.00
_cell.angle_beta   90.00
_cell.angle_gamma   90.00
#
_symmetry.space_group_name_H-M   'P 1'
#
loop_
_entity.id
_entity.type
_entity.pdbx_description
1 polymer ?
#
loop_
_entity_poly.entity_id
_entity_poly.type
_entity_poly.pdbx_seq_one_letter_code
_entity_poly.pdbx_strand_id
1 'polypeptide(L)'
;MQSIKDVLKKFDPLKDRYISREYQAFGVHLAQKLQDERRKSLYIKLAKTLHRPILEEALRYVSDSKARNKAALFMWKLKELGAFEKK
;
A
#
# COMPACT_ATOMS: atom_id res chain seq x y z
N MET A 1 -21.73 8.75 28.43
CA MET A 1 -20.97 9.14 27.22
C MET A 1 -19.54 9.45 27.61
N GLN A 2 -18.54 9.01 26.86
CA GLN A 2 -17.14 9.42 27.11
C GLN A 2 -16.97 10.88 26.66
N SER A 3 -16.26 11.70 27.44
CA SER A 3 -15.94 13.07 27.04
C SER A 3 -14.78 13.09 26.05
N ILE A 4 -14.69 14.13 25.22
CA ILE A 4 -13.55 14.33 24.29
C ILE A 4 -12.21 14.34 25.07
N LYS A 5 -12.20 14.92 26.27
CA LYS A 5 -11.03 14.95 27.16
C LYS A 5 -10.56 13.54 27.53
N ASP A 6 -11.48 12.61 27.75
CA ASP A 6 -11.15 11.22 28.12
C ASP A 6 -10.64 10.41 26.92
N VAL A 7 -11.11 10.72 25.71
CA VAL A 7 -10.62 10.13 24.46
C VAL A 7 -9.18 10.59 24.19
N LEU A 8 -8.91 11.89 24.30
CA LEU A 8 -7.59 12.46 24.04
C LEU A 8 -6.52 11.97 25.03
N LYS A 9 -6.88 11.69 26.29
CA LYS A 9 -5.95 11.09 27.27
C LYS A 9 -5.41 9.72 26.85
N LYS A 10 -6.13 8.98 26.01
CA LYS A 10 -5.75 7.64 25.55
C LYS A 10 -5.17 7.64 24.14
N PHE A 11 -5.23 8.77 23.44
CA PHE A 11 -4.76 8.89 22.08
C PHE A 11 -3.24 9.10 22.08
N ASP A 12 -2.53 8.21 21.41
CA ASP A 12 -1.09 8.33 21.16
C ASP A 12 -0.90 8.71 19.68
N PRO A 13 -0.51 9.96 19.37
CA PRO A 13 -0.35 10.41 17.98
C PRO A 13 0.78 9.69 17.23
N LEU A 14 1.69 9.01 17.96
CA LEU A 14 2.80 8.27 17.38
C LEU A 14 2.43 6.81 17.07
N LYS A 15 1.26 6.34 17.53
CA LYS A 15 0.81 4.96 17.32
C LYS A 15 -0.48 4.94 16.52
N ASP A 16 -0.38 4.36 15.33
CA ASP A 16 -1.55 4.02 14.55
C ASP A 16 -2.22 2.75 15.11
N ARG A 17 -3.55 2.74 15.17
CA ARG A 17 -4.34 1.60 15.67
C ARG A 17 -4.28 0.39 14.75
N TYR A 18 -4.16 0.59 13.45
CA TYR A 18 -4.28 -0.43 12.42
C TYR A 18 -2.96 -0.73 11.70
N ILE A 19 -2.04 0.23 11.68
CA ILE A 19 -0.72 0.10 11.09
C ILE A 19 0.30 -0.16 12.21
N SER A 20 0.72 -1.41 12.34
CA SER A 20 1.76 -1.83 13.30
C SER A 20 3.09 -2.16 12.63
N ARG A 21 3.08 -2.37 11.31
CA ARG A 21 4.25 -2.75 10.52
C ARG A 21 4.40 -1.82 9.33
N GLU A 22 5.65 -1.61 8.97
CA GLU A 22 6.04 -0.74 7.87
C GLU A 22 5.43 -1.19 6.53
N TYR A 23 5.40 -2.49 6.21
CA TYR A 23 4.76 -3.00 4.99
C TYR A 23 3.24 -2.73 4.92
N GLN A 24 2.57 -2.54 6.07
CA GLN A 24 1.15 -2.17 6.08
C GLN A 24 0.98 -0.71 5.64
N ALA A 25 1.81 0.18 6.15
CA ALA A 25 1.85 1.58 5.74
C ALA A 25 2.14 1.69 4.24
N PHE A 26 3.14 0.95 3.76
CA PHE A 26 3.49 0.93 2.35
C PHE A 26 2.39 0.34 1.46
N GLY A 27 1.71 -0.72 1.90
CA GLY A 27 0.56 -1.26 1.18
C GLY A 27 -0.60 -0.26 1.06
N VAL A 28 -0.88 0.52 2.10
CA VAL A 28 -1.87 1.62 2.05
C VAL A 28 -1.41 2.72 1.11
N HIS A 29 -0.13 3.09 1.16
CA HIS A 29 0.46 4.07 0.26
C HIS A 29 0.32 3.67 -1.21
N LEU A 30 0.62 2.41 -1.55
CA LEU A 30 0.42 1.87 -2.90
C LEU A 30 -1.04 1.99 -3.33
N ALA A 31 -1.99 1.60 -2.48
CA ALA A 31 -3.41 1.66 -2.78
C ALA A 31 -3.88 3.10 -3.07
N GLN A 32 -3.39 4.08 -2.30
CA GLN A 32 -3.69 5.50 -2.51
C GLN A 32 -3.08 6.02 -3.83
N LYS A 33 -1.80 5.73 -4.09
CA LYS A 33 -1.12 6.17 -5.31
C LYS A 33 -1.73 5.59 -6.58
N LEU A 34 -2.22 4.36 -6.50
CA LEU A 34 -2.90 3.67 -7.61
C LEU A 34 -4.40 4.00 -7.69
N GLN A 35 -4.92 4.84 -6.78
CA GLN A 35 -6.33 5.21 -6.67
C GLN A 35 -7.26 3.98 -6.52
N ASP A 36 -6.80 2.96 -5.80
CA ASP A 36 -7.48 1.68 -5.59
C ASP A 36 -7.51 1.29 -4.10
N GLU A 37 -7.92 2.23 -3.25
CA GLU A 37 -8.01 2.05 -1.80
C GLU A 37 -8.98 0.93 -1.39
N ARG A 38 -9.98 0.63 -2.24
CA ARG A 38 -10.93 -0.48 -2.04
C ARG A 38 -10.22 -1.82 -1.94
N ARG A 39 -9.06 -1.98 -2.59
CA ARG A 39 -8.24 -3.19 -2.58
C ARG A 39 -6.96 -3.05 -1.73
N LYS A 40 -6.91 -2.13 -0.75
CA LYS A 40 -5.74 -1.95 0.15
C LYS A 40 -5.18 -3.23 0.75
N SER A 41 -6.04 -4.21 1.09
CA SER A 41 -5.60 -5.51 1.63
C SER A 41 -4.73 -6.30 0.66
N LEU A 42 -4.99 -6.21 -0.65
CA LEU A 42 -4.17 -6.80 -1.69
C LEU A 42 -2.78 -6.18 -1.69
N TYR A 43 -2.69 -4.85 -1.71
CA TYR A 43 -1.42 -4.13 -1.75
C TYR A 43 -0.59 -4.34 -0.47
N ILE A 44 -1.24 -4.40 0.70
CA ILE A 44 -0.58 -4.79 1.95
C ILE A 44 -0.02 -6.21 1.87
N LYS A 45 -0.77 -7.16 1.27
CA LYS A 45 -0.28 -8.53 1.06
C LYS A 45 0.94 -8.54 0.15
N LEU A 46 0.89 -7.82 -0.98
CA LEU A 46 2.02 -7.71 -1.91
C LEU A 46 3.25 -7.10 -1.24
N ALA A 47 3.08 -6.02 -0.47
CA ALA A 47 4.14 -5.38 0.30
C ALA A 47 4.76 -6.30 1.37
N LYS A 48 3.97 -7.23 1.90
CA LYS A 48 4.45 -8.23 2.87
C LYS A 48 5.25 -9.35 2.19
N THR A 49 4.88 -9.74 0.97
CA THR A 49 5.42 -10.94 0.30
C THR A 49 6.50 -10.67 -0.72
N LEU A 50 6.48 -9.49 -1.36
CA LEU A 50 7.42 -9.11 -2.40
C LEU A 50 8.46 -8.13 -1.87
N HIS A 51 9.65 -8.15 -2.46
CA HIS A 51 10.69 -7.19 -2.13
C HIS A 51 10.26 -5.78 -2.57
N ARG A 52 10.38 -4.83 -1.65
CA ARG A 52 10.02 -3.41 -1.86
C ARG A 52 10.56 -2.82 -3.16
N PRO A 53 11.83 -3.01 -3.55
CA PRO A 53 12.35 -2.42 -4.79
C PRO A 53 11.51 -2.74 -6.03
N ILE A 54 11.00 -3.97 -6.13
CA ILE A 54 10.15 -4.40 -7.27
C ILE A 54 8.83 -3.63 -7.29
N LEU A 55 8.23 -3.42 -6.10
CA LEU A 55 6.99 -2.66 -5.96
C LEU A 55 7.19 -1.17 -6.24
N GLU A 56 8.29 -0.59 -5.79
CA GLU A 56 8.63 0.82 -6.05
C GLU A 56 8.93 1.08 -7.52
N GLU A 57 9.63 0.14 -8.18
CA GLU A 57 9.90 0.21 -9.61
C GLU A 57 8.60 0.17 -10.42
N ALA A 58 7.70 -0.78 -10.11
CA ALA A 58 6.39 -0.84 -10.75
C ALA A 58 5.56 0.43 -10.47
N LEU A 59 5.61 0.97 -9.25
CA LEU A 59 4.89 2.20 -8.90
C LEU A 59 5.43 3.42 -9.64
N ARG A 60 6.76 3.54 -9.78
CA ARG A 60 7.40 4.62 -10.53
C ARG A 60 6.93 4.61 -11.98
N TYR A 61 6.96 3.44 -12.62
CA TYR A 61 6.47 3.26 -13.99
C TYR A 61 5.00 3.71 -14.15
N VAL A 62 4.13 3.34 -13.21
CA VAL A 62 2.70 3.70 -13.28
C VAL A 62 2.44 5.17 -12.97
N SER A 63 3.30 5.80 -12.15
CA SER A 63 3.13 7.20 -11.72
C SER A 63 3.15 8.16 -12.91
N ASP A 64 4.03 7.93 -13.87
CA ASP A 64 4.17 8.73 -15.09
C ASP A 64 3.14 8.39 -16.18
N SER A 65 2.34 7.33 -15.97
CA SER A 65 1.36 6.87 -16.95
C SER A 65 0.05 7.68 -16.92
N LYS A 66 -0.54 7.87 -18.11
CA LYS A 66 -1.92 8.38 -18.28
C LYS A 66 -2.97 7.26 -18.31
N ALA A 67 -2.62 6.08 -17.80
CA ALA A 67 -3.50 4.92 -17.87
C ALA A 67 -4.80 5.16 -17.09
N ARG A 68 -5.93 4.80 -17.69
CA ARG A 68 -7.25 4.89 -17.05
C ARG A 68 -7.35 4.00 -15.81
N ASN A 69 -6.66 2.85 -15.81
CA ASN A 69 -6.62 1.93 -14.69
C ASN A 69 -5.17 1.68 -14.25
N LYS A 70 -4.70 2.49 -13.29
CA LYS A 70 -3.35 2.42 -12.74
C LYS A 70 -3.08 1.12 -11.98
N ALA A 71 -4.08 0.60 -11.26
CA ALA A 71 -3.99 -0.68 -10.56
C ALA A 71 -3.71 -1.85 -11.51
N ALA A 72 -4.43 -1.92 -12.63
CA ALA A 72 -4.21 -2.97 -13.62
C ALA A 72 -2.81 -2.87 -14.27
N LEU A 73 -2.37 -1.65 -14.61
CA LEU A 73 -1.04 -1.42 -15.16
C LEU A 73 0.06 -1.79 -14.16
N PHE A 74 -0.14 -1.49 -12.88
CA PHE A 74 0.77 -1.88 -11.81
C PHE A 74 0.92 -3.40 -11.71
N MET A 75 -0.20 -4.12 -11.68
CA MET A 75 -0.18 -5.59 -11.63
C MET A 75 0.47 -6.19 -12.89
N TRP A 76 0.22 -5.62 -14.06
CA TRP A 76 0.88 -6.02 -15.30
C TRP A 76 2.40 -5.80 -15.21
N LYS A 77 2.86 -4.64 -14.71
CA LYS A 77 4.29 -4.34 -14.57
C LYS A 77 4.98 -5.26 -13.58
N LEU A 78 4.33 -5.60 -12.46
CA LEU A 78 4.86 -6.59 -11.52
C LEU A 78 5.06 -7.97 -12.17
N LYS A 79 4.13 -8.38 -13.04
CA LYS A 79 4.28 -9.62 -13.81
C LYS A 79 5.46 -9.54 -14.78
N GLU A 80 5.62 -8.42 -15.49
CA GLU A 80 6.75 -8.19 -16.41
C GLU A 80 8.10 -8.24 -15.69
N LEU A 81 8.17 -7.71 -14.45
CA LEU A 81 9.37 -7.76 -13.60
C LEU A 81 9.62 -9.13 -12.95
N GLY A 82 8.86 -10.17 -13.32
CA GLY A 82 9.03 -11.53 -12.78
C GLY A 82 8.65 -11.66 -11.30
N ALA A 83 7.86 -10.75 -10.73
CA ALA A 83 7.57 -10.71 -9.29
C ALA A 83 6.85 -11.98 -8.76
N PHE A 84 6.25 -12.78 -9.64
CA PHE A 84 5.49 -13.97 -9.29
C PHE A 84 6.15 -15.27 -9.76
N GLU A 85 7.30 -15.19 -10.42
CA GLU A 85 8.02 -16.39 -10.86
C GLU A 85 8.71 -17.03 -9.67
N LYS A 86 8.47 -18.33 -9.48
CA LYS A 86 9.24 -19.11 -8.51
C LYS A 86 10.59 -19.41 -9.15
N LYS A 87 11.67 -18.98 -8.49
CA LYS A 87 13.00 -19.56 -8.75
C LYS A 87 13.00 -21.04 -8.40
#